data_AF-A0A5E7N008-F1
#
_entry.id   AF-A0A5E7N008-F1
#
_cell.length_a   1.000
_cell.length_b   1.000
_cell.length_c   1.000
_cell.angle_alpha   90.00
_cell.angle_beta   90.00
_cell.angle_gamma   90.00
#
_symmetry.space_group_name_H-M   'P 1'
#
loop_
_entity.id
_entity.type
_entity.pdbx_description
1 polymer ?
#
loop_
_entity_poly.entity_id
_entity_poly.type
_entity_poly.pdbx_seq_one_letter_code
_entity_poly.pdbx_strand_id
1 'polypeptide(L)'
;MSMTELEVGAGYEVSNPPILEMQPGEPHHQLGRFFTVVALENGGARVYDGAYDSGVSTVHLPADIVSRLSIQKLDKTAETAVVDLMTALVSSAAAANEQRVLVAGHNSADDAVDASHRFFAQFLSGQIKGLAAKGVINPNLAVIMTVLATGVELA
;
A
#
# COMPACT_ATOMS: atom_id res chain seq x y z
N MET A 1 11.86 26.01 -11.98
CA MET A 1 11.24 24.88 -11.26
C MET A 1 11.88 23.62 -11.81
N SER A 2 12.63 22.87 -11.00
CA SER A 2 13.20 21.60 -11.48
C SER A 2 12.06 20.63 -11.72
N MET A 3 12.04 20.00 -12.89
CA MET A 3 11.22 18.81 -13.12
C MET A 3 11.65 17.78 -12.08
N THR A 4 10.74 17.33 -11.23
CA THR A 4 11.03 16.21 -10.35
C THR A 4 11.11 14.98 -11.23
N GLU A 5 12.32 14.50 -11.50
CA GLU A 5 12.51 13.25 -12.23
C GLU A 5 12.06 12.11 -11.34
N LEU A 6 10.84 11.64 -11.59
CA LEU A 6 10.31 10.44 -10.98
C LEU A 6 11.08 9.23 -11.49
N GLU A 7 11.33 8.28 -10.60
CA GLU A 7 12.05 7.04 -10.89
C GLU A 7 11.14 5.84 -10.67
N VAL A 8 11.07 4.94 -11.67
CA VAL A 8 10.32 3.69 -11.56
C VAL A 8 10.87 2.84 -10.42
N GLY A 9 9.98 2.33 -9.58
CA GLY A 9 10.29 1.55 -8.38
C GLY A 9 10.59 2.39 -7.14
N ALA A 10 10.78 3.70 -7.27
CA ALA A 10 11.05 4.56 -6.12
C ALA A 10 9.75 4.99 -5.41
N GLY A 11 9.84 5.08 -4.08
CA GLY A 11 8.78 5.60 -3.22
C GLY A 11 8.92 7.11 -2.98
N TYR A 12 7.79 7.78 -2.84
CA TYR A 12 7.69 9.21 -2.59
C TYR A 12 6.66 9.50 -1.50
N GLU A 13 6.91 10.55 -0.72
CA GLU A 13 5.95 11.13 0.21
C GLU A 13 5.37 12.42 -0.37
N VAL A 14 4.05 12.57 -0.30
CA VAL A 14 3.30 13.73 -0.81
C VAL A 14 2.85 14.63 0.33
N SER A 15 3.34 15.87 0.39
CA SER A 15 3.06 16.77 1.52
C SER A 15 1.58 17.13 1.69
N ASN A 16 0.83 17.25 0.58
CA ASN A 16 -0.60 17.52 0.57
C ASN A 16 -1.24 16.68 -0.55
N PRO A 17 -1.65 15.44 -0.27
CA PRO A 17 -2.19 14.55 -1.29
C PRO A 17 -3.53 15.08 -1.83
N PRO A 18 -3.67 15.34 -3.15
CA PRO A 18 -4.90 15.84 -3.73
C PRO A 18 -5.94 14.73 -3.89
N ILE A 19 -7.21 15.15 -4.03
CA ILE A 19 -8.25 14.30 -4.62
C ILE A 19 -8.08 14.35 -6.14
N LEU A 20 -8.09 13.19 -6.77
CA LEU A 20 -7.93 13.02 -8.20
C LEU A 20 -9.29 12.79 -8.87
N GLU A 21 -9.51 13.51 -9.96
CA GLU A 21 -10.61 13.22 -10.87
C GLU A 21 -10.23 11.99 -11.71
N MET A 22 -10.98 10.91 -11.49
CA MET A 22 -10.84 9.65 -12.22
C MET A 22 -11.62 9.71 -13.54
N GLN A 23 -11.61 8.64 -14.35
CA GLN A 23 -12.35 8.65 -15.62
C GLN A 23 -13.86 8.86 -15.38
N PRO A 24 -14.61 9.39 -16.37
CA PRO A 24 -16.05 9.56 -16.24
C PRO A 24 -16.75 8.26 -15.83
N GLY A 25 -17.38 8.26 -14.64
CA GLY A 25 -18.06 7.09 -14.07
C GLY A 25 -17.28 6.37 -12.97
N GLU A 26 -16.01 6.73 -12.74
CA GLU A 26 -15.21 6.22 -11.62
C GLU A 26 -15.36 7.14 -10.39
N PRO A 27 -15.33 6.57 -9.17
CA PRO A 27 -15.30 7.38 -7.94
C PRO A 27 -14.03 8.22 -7.89
N HIS A 28 -14.11 9.40 -7.28
CA HIS A 28 -12.91 10.19 -6.98
C HIS A 28 -11.92 9.36 -6.17
N HIS A 29 -10.63 9.56 -6.43
CA HIS A 29 -9.56 8.85 -5.72
C HIS A 29 -8.77 9.84 -4.85
N GLN A 30 -8.72 9.61 -3.55
CA GLN A 30 -7.86 10.38 -2.66
C GLN A 30 -6.45 9.80 -2.73
N LEU A 31 -5.52 10.54 -3.35
CA LEU A 31 -4.13 10.09 -3.43
C LEU A 31 -3.58 9.83 -2.02
N GLY A 32 -2.89 8.72 -1.84
CA GLY A 32 -2.21 8.36 -0.61
C GLY A 32 -1.11 9.34 -0.24
N ARG A 33 -0.77 9.37 1.07
CA ARG A 33 0.40 10.11 1.58
C ARG A 33 1.70 9.62 0.95
N PHE A 34 1.77 8.35 0.60
CA PHE A 34 2.92 7.72 -0.01
C PHE A 34 2.50 7.07 -1.32
N PHE A 35 3.38 7.11 -2.32
CA PHE A 35 3.19 6.32 -3.53
C PHE A 35 4.53 5.81 -4.08
N THR A 36 4.44 4.74 -4.86
CA THR A 36 5.56 4.19 -5.62
C THR A 36 5.28 4.30 -7.10
N VAL A 37 6.27 4.76 -7.86
CA VAL A 37 6.15 4.89 -9.31
C VAL A 37 6.25 3.51 -9.93
N VAL A 38 5.20 3.09 -10.64
CA VAL A 38 5.13 1.80 -11.33
C VAL A 38 5.57 1.94 -12.79
N ALA A 39 5.22 3.05 -13.43
CA ALA A 39 5.63 3.37 -14.79
C ALA A 39 5.67 4.88 -15.03
N LEU A 40 6.41 5.32 -16.04
CA LEU A 40 6.41 6.70 -16.54
C LEU A 40 5.75 6.74 -17.91
N GLU A 41 4.77 7.61 -18.10
CA GLU A 41 3.89 7.63 -19.28
C GLU A 41 3.60 9.08 -19.69
N ASN A 42 4.00 9.49 -20.90
CA ASN A 42 3.66 10.80 -21.48
C ASN A 42 3.97 12.02 -20.58
N GLY A 43 5.09 11.99 -19.85
CA GLY A 43 5.48 13.03 -18.89
C GLY A 43 4.73 12.98 -17.55
N GLY A 44 3.76 12.08 -17.41
CA GLY A 44 3.14 11.69 -16.15
C GLY A 44 3.71 10.39 -15.59
N ALA A 45 3.03 9.83 -14.59
CA ALA A 45 3.44 8.60 -13.93
C ALA A 45 2.23 7.74 -13.55
N ARG A 46 2.35 6.43 -13.70
CA ARG A 46 1.46 5.46 -13.07
C ARG A 46 2.03 5.12 -11.70
N VAL A 47 1.22 5.22 -10.65
CA VAL A 47 1.66 5.04 -9.28
C VAL A 47 0.81 4.03 -8.52
N TYR A 48 1.42 3.39 -7.53
CA TYR A 48 0.76 2.59 -6.52
C TYR A 48 0.83 3.34 -5.18
N ASP A 49 -0.30 3.69 -4.60
CA ASP A 49 -0.37 4.45 -3.34
C ASP A 49 -1.05 3.68 -2.20
N GLY A 50 -1.57 2.49 -2.50
CA GLY A 50 -2.33 1.70 -1.56
C GLY A 50 -3.69 2.32 -1.21
N ALA A 51 -4.27 3.19 -2.01
CA ALA A 51 -5.70 3.50 -1.89
C ALA A 51 -6.48 2.58 -2.85
N TYR A 52 -7.39 1.77 -2.29
CA TYR A 52 -8.23 0.82 -3.05
C TYR A 52 -9.71 1.20 -2.98
N ASP A 53 -10.02 2.35 -2.39
CA ASP A 53 -11.36 2.92 -2.27
C ASP A 53 -12.00 3.18 -3.64
N SER A 54 -11.18 3.48 -4.64
CA SER A 54 -11.60 3.63 -6.03
C SER A 54 -11.63 2.32 -6.84
N GLY A 55 -11.28 1.18 -6.24
CA GLY A 55 -11.32 -0.14 -6.88
C GLY A 55 -10.16 -0.44 -7.84
N VAL A 56 -9.20 0.48 -8.00
CA VAL A 56 -8.01 0.29 -8.83
C VAL A 56 -6.77 0.02 -7.99
N SER A 57 -5.85 -0.76 -8.54
CA SER A 57 -4.55 -1.04 -7.91
C SER A 57 -3.50 0.03 -8.17
N THR A 58 -3.64 0.79 -9.27
CA THR A 58 -2.73 1.87 -9.65
C THR A 58 -3.49 3.05 -10.21
N VAL A 59 -2.92 4.24 -10.07
CA VAL A 59 -3.51 5.50 -10.55
C VAL A 59 -2.56 6.17 -11.52
N HIS A 60 -3.11 6.70 -12.62
CA HIS A 60 -2.35 7.52 -13.55
C HIS A 60 -2.37 8.98 -13.08
N LEU A 61 -1.18 9.55 -12.89
CA LEU A 61 -0.94 10.96 -12.59
C LEU A 61 -0.45 11.66 -13.86
N PRO A 62 -1.28 12.51 -14.48
CA PRO A 62 -0.87 13.29 -15.64
C PRO A 62 0.27 14.27 -15.31
N ALA A 63 1.02 14.70 -16.34
CA ALA A 63 2.18 15.58 -16.19
C ALA A 63 1.86 16.89 -15.43
N ASP A 64 0.67 17.45 -15.64
CA ASP A 64 0.24 18.68 -15.00
C ASP A 64 -0.09 18.49 -13.51
N ILE A 65 -0.51 17.29 -13.10
CA ILE A 65 -0.66 16.91 -11.69
C ILE A 65 0.71 16.69 -11.07
N VAL A 66 1.56 15.86 -11.69
CA VAL A 66 2.91 15.54 -11.19
C VAL A 66 3.73 16.81 -10.93
N SER A 67 3.69 17.78 -11.86
CA SER A 67 4.41 19.05 -11.72
C SER A 67 3.92 19.96 -10.59
N ARG A 68 2.72 19.74 -10.06
CA ARG A 68 2.14 20.48 -8.93
C ARG A 68 2.33 19.78 -7.59
N LEU A 69 2.70 18.49 -7.59
CA LEU A 69 2.90 17.74 -6.36
C LEU A 69 4.15 18.22 -5.62
N SER A 70 3.98 18.50 -4.32
CA SER A 70 5.11 18.65 -3.40
C SER A 70 5.49 17.27 -2.87
N ILE A 71 6.49 16.68 -3.52
CA ILE A 71 6.95 15.31 -3.23
C ILE A 71 8.38 15.28 -2.70
N GLN A 72 8.63 14.33 -1.80
CA GLN A 72 9.95 13.99 -1.31
C GLN A 72 10.24 12.52 -1.63
N LYS A 73 11.37 12.24 -2.29
CA LYS A 73 11.82 10.86 -2.51
C LYS A 73 12.16 10.19 -1.18
N LEU A 74 11.71 8.96 -1.01
CA LEU A 74 12.03 8.14 0.14
C LEU A 74 13.28 7.31 -0.19
N ASP A 75 14.44 7.79 0.25
CA ASP A 75 15.67 7.02 0.13
C ASP A 75 15.64 5.82 1.08
N LYS A 76 15.67 4.62 0.51
CA LYS A 76 15.67 3.36 1.25
C LYS A 76 16.88 2.53 0.85
N THR A 77 17.64 2.10 1.84
CA THR A 77 18.69 1.10 1.65
C THR A 77 18.10 -0.30 1.73
N ALA A 78 18.78 -1.29 1.14
CA ALA A 78 18.37 -2.69 1.24
C ALA A 78 18.22 -3.14 2.72
N GLU A 79 19.07 -2.65 3.61
CA GLU A 79 18.99 -2.92 5.05
C GLU A 79 17.70 -2.37 5.67
N THR A 80 17.36 -1.11 5.38
CA THR A 80 16.10 -0.52 5.89
C THR A 80 14.87 -1.26 5.38
N ALA A 81 14.90 -1.75 4.14
CA ALA A 81 13.80 -2.52 3.57
C ALA A 81 13.59 -3.87 4.27
N VAL A 82 14.67 -4.56 4.62
CA VAL A 82 14.60 -5.83 5.37
C VAL A 82 14.08 -5.58 6.79
N VAL A 83 14.55 -4.54 7.47
CA VAL A 83 14.08 -4.19 8.83
C VAL A 83 12.60 -3.84 8.83
N ASP A 84 12.14 -3.06 7.85
CA ASP A 84 10.73 -2.69 7.70
C ASP A 84 9.85 -3.94 7.49
N LEU A 85 10.29 -4.89 6.65
CA LEU A 85 9.58 -6.15 6.42
C LEU A 85 9.54 -7.05 7.66
N MET A 86 10.66 -7.20 8.35
CA MET A 86 10.73 -8.00 9.59
C MET A 86 9.84 -7.39 10.68
N THR A 87 9.81 -6.06 10.78
CA THR A 87 8.92 -5.35 11.71
C THR A 87 7.45 -5.60 11.38
N ALA A 88 7.08 -5.56 10.09
CA ALA A 88 5.73 -5.90 9.65
C ALA A 88 5.35 -7.35 10.03
N LEU A 89 6.24 -8.32 9.81
CA LEU A 89 5.99 -9.72 10.18
C LEU A 89 5.83 -9.91 11.69
N VAL A 90 6.74 -9.34 12.48
CA VAL A 90 6.71 -9.47 13.95
C VAL A 90 5.46 -8.79 14.53
N SER A 91 5.12 -7.59 14.07
CA SER A 91 3.93 -6.87 14.53
C SER A 91 2.64 -7.60 14.15
N SER A 92 2.54 -8.14 12.93
CA SER A 92 1.39 -8.97 12.53
C SER A 92 1.26 -10.23 13.39
N ALA A 93 2.36 -10.91 13.69
CA ALA A 93 2.33 -12.11 14.52
C ALA A 93 1.93 -11.79 15.97
N ALA A 94 2.45 -10.71 16.53
CA ALA A 94 2.07 -10.24 17.86
C ALA A 94 0.57 -9.91 17.93
N ALA A 95 0.06 -9.12 16.98
CA ALA A 95 -1.34 -8.72 16.95
C ALA A 95 -2.28 -9.93 16.72
N ALA A 96 -1.89 -10.90 15.90
CA ALA A 96 -2.65 -12.13 15.71
C ALA A 96 -2.70 -13.01 16.98
N ASN A 97 -1.64 -13.04 17.77
CA ASN A 97 -1.63 -13.73 19.05
C ASN A 97 -2.50 -13.01 20.09
N GLU A 98 -2.49 -11.69 20.13
CA GLU A 98 -3.41 -10.92 20.97
C GLU A 98 -4.87 -11.22 20.61
N GLN A 99 -5.18 -11.24 19.31
CA GLN A 99 -6.52 -11.58 18.83
C GLN A 99 -6.93 -13.01 19.21
N ARG A 100 -5.99 -13.97 19.16
CA ARG A 100 -6.24 -15.35 19.60
C ARG A 100 -6.68 -15.40 21.06
N VAL A 101 -5.98 -14.69 21.94
CA VAL A 101 -6.29 -14.66 23.37
C VAL A 101 -7.67 -14.05 23.62
N LEU A 102 -8.00 -12.96 22.92
CA LEU A 102 -9.32 -12.31 23.01
C LEU A 102 -10.45 -13.26 22.58
N VAL A 103 -10.29 -13.96 21.47
CA VAL A 103 -11.33 -14.87 20.95
C VAL A 103 -11.46 -16.13 21.82
N ALA A 104 -10.35 -16.68 22.32
CA ALA A 104 -10.37 -17.83 23.24
C ALA A 104 -11.11 -17.53 24.56
N GLY A 105 -11.23 -16.25 24.95
CA GLY A 105 -12.01 -15.84 26.12
C GLY A 105 -13.53 -15.99 25.95
N HIS A 106 -14.02 -16.14 24.71
CA HIS A 106 -15.45 -16.17 24.40
C HIS A 106 -15.89 -17.33 23.50
N ASN A 107 -14.96 -18.00 22.81
CA ASN A 107 -15.21 -19.07 21.83
C ASN A 107 -14.31 -20.29 22.07
N SER A 108 -14.42 -21.31 21.21
CA SER A 108 -13.57 -22.51 21.30
C SER A 108 -12.10 -22.19 20.96
N ALA A 109 -11.19 -23.09 21.38
CA ALA A 109 -9.77 -22.96 21.06
C ALA A 109 -9.50 -23.02 19.54
N ASP A 110 -10.28 -23.83 18.81
CA ASP A 110 -10.17 -23.95 17.36
C ASP A 110 -10.64 -22.65 16.66
N ASP A 111 -11.75 -22.07 17.11
CA ASP A 111 -12.23 -20.76 16.60
C ASP A 111 -11.19 -19.66 16.84
N ALA A 112 -10.49 -19.70 17.98
CA ALA A 112 -9.46 -18.73 18.32
C ALA A 112 -8.22 -18.86 17.41
N VAL A 113 -7.82 -20.08 17.05
CA VAL A 113 -6.74 -20.34 16.09
C VAL A 113 -7.12 -19.82 14.71
N ASP A 114 -8.32 -20.14 14.23
CA ASP A 114 -8.79 -19.69 12.93
C ASP A 114 -8.91 -18.16 12.84
N ALA A 115 -9.43 -17.52 13.89
CA ALA A 115 -9.49 -16.07 13.98
C ALA A 115 -8.08 -15.43 13.95
N SER A 116 -7.11 -16.05 14.63
CA SER A 116 -5.72 -15.60 14.64
C SER A 116 -5.08 -15.65 13.24
N HIS A 117 -5.25 -16.75 12.51
CA HIS A 117 -4.72 -16.88 11.15
C HIS A 117 -5.32 -15.86 10.19
N ARG A 118 -6.64 -15.67 10.24
CA ARG A 118 -7.32 -14.65 9.41
C ARG A 118 -6.83 -13.25 9.75
N PHE A 119 -6.72 -12.93 11.04
CA PHE A 119 -6.23 -11.64 11.49
C PHE A 119 -4.78 -11.40 11.05
N PHE A 120 -3.91 -12.41 11.19
CA PHE A 120 -2.52 -12.34 10.72
C PHE A 120 -2.45 -11.99 9.22
N ALA A 121 -3.20 -12.71 8.39
CA ALA A 121 -3.21 -12.51 6.95
C ALA A 121 -3.71 -11.10 6.58
N GLN A 122 -4.81 -10.64 7.19
CA GLN A 122 -5.38 -9.32 6.94
C GLN A 122 -4.43 -8.20 7.39
N PHE A 123 -3.88 -8.31 8.60
CA PHE A 123 -3.01 -7.29 9.16
C PHE A 123 -1.69 -7.22 8.38
N LEU A 124 -1.08 -8.38 8.07
CA LEU A 124 0.12 -8.43 7.24
C LEU A 124 -0.13 -7.86 5.84
N SER A 125 -1.26 -8.19 5.20
CA SER A 125 -1.63 -7.60 3.91
C SER A 125 -1.68 -6.07 3.99
N GLY A 126 -2.23 -5.51 5.07
CA GLY A 126 -2.25 -4.06 5.31
C GLY A 126 -0.85 -3.46 5.48
N GLN A 127 0.05 -4.15 6.19
CA GLN A 127 1.45 -3.72 6.34
C GLN A 127 2.19 -3.74 5.00
N ILE A 128 2.08 -4.84 4.24
CA ILE A 128 2.74 -5.00 2.93
C ILE A 128 2.25 -3.95 1.95
N LYS A 129 0.95 -3.65 1.96
CA LYS A 129 0.34 -2.55 1.21
C LYS A 129 0.99 -1.20 1.53
N GLY A 130 1.16 -0.87 2.82
CA GLY A 130 1.84 0.36 3.23
C GLY A 130 3.33 0.41 2.88
N LEU A 131 4.03 -0.72 2.95
CA LEU A 131 5.44 -0.84 2.55
C LEU A 131 5.61 -0.69 1.03
N ALA A 132 4.71 -1.29 0.26
CA ALA A 132 4.69 -1.16 -1.19
C ALA A 132 4.39 0.28 -1.63
N ALA A 133 3.52 1.01 -0.93
CA ALA A 133 3.29 2.44 -1.21
C ALA A 133 4.55 3.29 -0.97
N LYS A 134 5.45 2.85 -0.09
CA LYS A 134 6.71 3.53 0.23
C LYS A 134 7.92 3.08 -0.60
N GLY A 135 7.71 2.23 -1.61
CA GLY A 135 8.77 1.74 -2.49
C GLY A 135 9.66 0.68 -1.84
N VAL A 136 9.24 0.10 -0.72
CA VAL A 136 10.02 -0.90 0.03
C VAL A 136 9.80 -2.30 -0.54
N ILE A 137 8.61 -2.59 -1.01
CA ILE A 137 8.19 -3.89 -1.56
C ILE A 137 7.57 -3.68 -2.93
N ASN A 138 7.69 -4.66 -3.81
CA ASN A 138 7.07 -4.62 -5.12
C ASN A 138 5.52 -4.47 -4.99
N PRO A 139 4.91 -3.45 -5.62
CA PRO A 139 3.46 -3.26 -5.63
C PRO A 139 2.64 -4.49 -6.06
N ASN A 140 3.14 -5.30 -6.99
CA ASN A 140 2.44 -6.51 -7.44
C ASN A 140 2.25 -7.52 -6.31
N LEU A 141 3.23 -7.65 -5.41
CA LEU A 141 3.09 -8.52 -4.24
C LEU A 141 1.99 -8.02 -3.30
N ALA A 142 1.91 -6.71 -3.09
CA ALA A 142 0.87 -6.12 -2.24
C ALA A 142 -0.53 -6.30 -2.82
N VAL A 143 -0.69 -6.20 -4.15
CA VAL A 143 -1.95 -6.50 -4.84
C VAL A 143 -2.33 -7.97 -4.65
N ILE A 144 -1.40 -8.90 -4.94
CA ILE A 144 -1.65 -10.35 -4.78
C ILE A 144 -2.04 -10.68 -3.33
N MET A 145 -1.30 -10.16 -2.35
CA MET A 145 -1.61 -10.40 -0.94
C MET A 145 -2.97 -9.84 -0.53
N THR A 146 -3.34 -8.67 -1.07
CA THR A 146 -4.66 -8.08 -0.80
C THR A 146 -5.76 -8.97 -1.36
N VAL A 147 -5.66 -9.39 -2.62
CA VAL A 147 -6.65 -10.27 -3.25
C VAL A 147 -6.77 -11.59 -2.47
N LEU A 148 -5.65 -12.18 -2.03
CA LEU A 148 -5.67 -13.40 -1.23
C LEU A 148 -6.31 -13.19 0.16
N ALA A 149 -6.08 -12.03 0.79
CA ALA A 149 -6.59 -11.74 2.13
C ALA A 149 -8.08 -11.34 2.14
N THR A 150 -8.57 -10.71 1.07
CA THR A 150 -9.94 -10.17 1.00
C THR A 150 -10.87 -10.95 0.07
N GLY A 151 -10.32 -11.68 -0.91
CA GLY A 151 -11.09 -12.30 -2.00
C GLY A 151 -11.62 -11.32 -3.04
N VAL A 152 -11.23 -10.03 -2.98
CA VAL A 152 -11.70 -8.99 -3.89
C VAL A 152 -10.65 -8.72 -4.95
N GLU A 153 -11.01 -8.89 -6.22
CA GLU A 153 -10.15 -8.53 -7.36
C GLU A 153 -10.06 -7.01 -7.53
N LEU A 154 -8.88 -6.53 -7.91
CA LEU A 154 -8.60 -5.12 -8.17
C LEU A 154 -8.30 -4.94 -9.66
N ALA A 155 -8.76 -3.82 -10.23
CA ALA A 155 -8.50 -3.43 -11.61
C ALA A 155 -7.10 -2.81 -11.81
#